data_AF-A0A4Y4DMK1-F1
#
_entry.id   AF-A0A4Y4DMK1-F1
#
_cell.length_a   1.000
_cell.length_b   1.000
_cell.length_c   1.000
_cell.angle_alpha   90.00
_cell.angle_beta   90.00
_cell.angle_gamma   90.00
#
_symmetry.space_group_name_H-M   'P 1'
#
loop_
_entity.id
_entity.type
_entity.pdbx_description
1 polymer ?
#
loop_
_entity_poly.entity_id
_entity_poly.type
_entity_poly.pdbx_seq_one_letter_code
_entity_poly.pdbx_strand_id
1 'polypeptide(L)'
;MASKKRQSKKNSGPGNPAKAAPRGRSVHRIQAEQAVDALRDQYVRWVAAQVPGFSTADAAQASEIQLEVVQAVVGDYAEAARSSQIFKIDAEIFGESLAQFLVTLPDEVAPEPIFTTWLDFLSFVEEHELWEGDQESFEELREMLEDALEGFAEGDAEICELLRGTALFPRVKSFALALEDGIDVTDFSEASNEPRARVLAAMGVESSDPDAPAPLEFNYIWNAAMMSVVVSDGDKIVRDEEAFAAFLEGEDAASAQILFEMAVGAVQGHLNPTMDDTLRDEAHYLVLRNLLVTASTGREGDVEGLRRNIGPKIYDQVLPEAQAAMASLASFGLLELNDGVYSIDERLAPVISAGISEVEAFFEDAE
;
A
#
# COMPACT_ATOMS: atom_id res chain seq x y z
N MET A 1 -69.08 -2.05 -39.19
CA MET A 1 -69.08 -3.32 -38.44
C MET A 1 -67.65 -3.70 -38.08
N ALA A 2 -67.44 -3.88 -36.77
CA ALA A 2 -66.33 -4.48 -36.00
C ALA A 2 -64.93 -4.73 -36.63
N SER A 3 -63.91 -4.05 -36.08
CA SER A 3 -62.54 -4.56 -36.01
C SER A 3 -62.26 -5.00 -34.56
N LYS A 4 -62.04 -6.31 -34.35
CA LYS A 4 -61.65 -6.90 -33.07
C LYS A 4 -60.19 -6.54 -32.77
N LYS A 5 -59.94 -5.63 -31.84
CA LYS A 5 -58.61 -5.48 -31.21
C LYS A 5 -58.36 -6.65 -30.26
N ARG A 6 -57.38 -7.48 -30.58
CA ARG A 6 -56.77 -8.46 -29.66
C ARG A 6 -56.14 -7.70 -28.49
N GLN A 7 -56.64 -7.92 -27.29
CA GLN A 7 -55.98 -7.57 -26.04
C GLN A 7 -54.73 -8.47 -25.90
N SER A 8 -53.53 -7.90 -26.10
CA SER A 8 -52.33 -8.55 -25.60
C SER A 8 -52.30 -8.37 -24.09
N LYS A 9 -52.30 -9.49 -23.36
CA LYS A 9 -52.02 -9.51 -21.92
C LYS A 9 -50.59 -9.01 -21.75
N LYS A 10 -50.44 -7.81 -21.19
CA LYS A 10 -49.17 -7.38 -20.60
C LYS A 10 -48.95 -8.25 -19.36
N ASN A 11 -47.97 -9.14 -19.41
CA ASN A 11 -47.42 -9.79 -18.22
C ASN A 11 -46.70 -8.70 -17.41
N SER A 12 -47.46 -7.95 -16.62
CA SER A 12 -46.96 -6.97 -15.66
C SER A 12 -47.22 -7.51 -14.27
N GLY A 13 -46.40 -8.47 -13.85
CA GLY A 13 -46.32 -8.92 -12.47
C GLY A 13 -45.40 -8.01 -11.63
N PRO A 14 -45.61 -7.87 -10.32
CA PRO A 14 -44.84 -7.01 -9.42
C PRO A 14 -43.46 -7.59 -9.03
N GLY A 15 -42.75 -8.19 -9.99
CA GLY A 15 -41.46 -8.85 -9.75
C GLY A 15 -40.53 -8.82 -10.96
N ASN A 16 -40.66 -7.81 -11.83
CA ASN A 16 -39.78 -7.66 -12.98
C ASN A 16 -38.60 -6.74 -12.60
N PRO A 17 -37.36 -7.25 -12.46
CA PRO A 17 -36.18 -6.48 -12.02
C PRO A 17 -35.94 -5.24 -12.88
N ALA A 18 -36.32 -5.30 -14.16
CA ALA A 18 -36.21 -4.22 -15.13
C ALA A 18 -37.02 -2.95 -14.79
N LYS A 19 -37.98 -2.99 -13.85
CA LYS A 19 -38.71 -1.79 -13.38
C LYS A 19 -38.19 -1.22 -12.07
N ALA A 20 -37.39 -1.96 -11.31
CA ALA A 20 -36.81 -1.53 -10.05
C ALA A 20 -35.41 -0.91 -10.21
N ALA A 21 -34.80 -1.07 -11.38
CA ALA A 21 -33.54 -0.45 -11.75
C ALA A 21 -33.63 1.09 -11.60
N PRO A 22 -32.70 1.73 -10.86
CA PRO A 22 -32.43 3.15 -11.00
C PRO A 22 -32.25 3.46 -12.49
N ARG A 23 -32.89 4.51 -13.00
CA ARG A 23 -32.84 4.88 -14.42
C ARG A 23 -31.37 4.93 -14.87
N GLY A 24 -30.96 4.01 -15.74
CA GLY A 24 -29.59 3.95 -16.30
C GLY A 24 -28.78 2.69 -15.96
N ARG A 25 -29.20 1.84 -15.01
CA ARG A 25 -28.49 0.58 -14.69
C ARG A 25 -28.92 -0.58 -15.60
N SER A 26 -27.94 -1.35 -16.08
CA SER A 26 -28.17 -2.57 -16.89
C SER A 26 -29.01 -3.61 -16.13
N VAL A 27 -29.97 -4.24 -16.81
CA VAL A 27 -30.78 -5.32 -16.23
C VAL A 27 -29.91 -6.54 -15.92
N HIS A 28 -28.89 -6.80 -16.74
CA HIS A 28 -27.95 -7.90 -16.53
C HIS A 28 -27.16 -7.73 -15.25
N ARG A 29 -26.61 -6.53 -15.03
CA ARG A 29 -25.93 -6.14 -13.79
C ARG A 29 -26.79 -6.37 -12.55
N ILE A 30 -28.01 -5.84 -12.54
CA ILE A 30 -28.92 -5.99 -11.39
C ILE A 30 -29.24 -7.46 -11.10
N GLN A 31 -29.46 -8.27 -12.14
CA GLN A 31 -29.73 -9.69 -11.97
C GLN A 31 -28.53 -10.46 -11.46
N ALA A 32 -27.32 -10.12 -11.91
CA ALA A 32 -26.10 -10.75 -11.48
C ALA A 32 -25.76 -10.40 -10.01
N GLU A 33 -25.89 -9.13 -9.61
CA GLU A 33 -25.76 -8.68 -8.22
C GLU A 33 -26.77 -9.40 -7.30
N GLN A 34 -28.03 -9.54 -7.75
CA GLN A 34 -29.06 -10.30 -7.03
C GLN A 34 -28.75 -11.80 -6.91
N ALA A 35 -28.11 -12.39 -7.93
CA ALA A 35 -27.71 -13.79 -7.90
C ALA A 35 -26.59 -14.01 -6.87
N VAL A 36 -25.62 -13.10 -6.77
CA VAL A 36 -24.58 -13.14 -5.73
C VAL A 36 -25.19 -12.94 -4.34
N ASP A 37 -26.06 -11.94 -4.17
CA ASP A 37 -26.73 -11.67 -2.88
C ASP A 37 -27.56 -12.86 -2.38
N ALA A 38 -28.16 -13.62 -3.29
CA ALA A 38 -28.91 -14.83 -2.95
C ALA A 38 -28.04 -15.94 -2.32
N LEU A 39 -26.72 -15.89 -2.51
CA LEU A 39 -25.76 -16.85 -1.93
C LEU A 39 -25.28 -16.45 -0.53
N ARG A 40 -25.60 -15.23 -0.05
CA ARG A 40 -25.04 -14.63 1.16
C ARG A 40 -25.06 -15.55 2.38
N ASP A 41 -26.22 -16.08 2.74
CA ASP A 41 -26.37 -16.94 3.92
C ASP A 41 -25.54 -18.23 3.82
N GLN A 42 -25.36 -18.76 2.61
CA GLN A 42 -24.58 -19.97 2.36
C GLN A 42 -23.09 -19.67 2.39
N TYR A 43 -22.68 -18.56 1.78
CA TYR A 43 -21.30 -18.08 1.77
C TYR A 43 -20.80 -17.77 3.18
N VAL A 44 -21.60 -17.08 4.01
CA VAL A 44 -21.27 -16.80 5.43
C VAL A 44 -20.98 -18.08 6.22
N ARG A 45 -21.76 -19.14 5.99
CA ARG A 45 -21.53 -20.43 6.67
C ARG A 45 -20.28 -21.12 6.16
N TRP A 46 -19.99 -20.99 4.87
CA TRP A 46 -18.78 -21.53 4.28
C TRP A 46 -17.54 -20.82 4.84
N VAL A 47 -17.50 -19.49 4.85
CA VAL A 47 -16.39 -18.71 5.45
C VAL A 47 -16.18 -19.08 6.93
N ALA A 48 -17.25 -19.21 7.71
CA ALA A 48 -17.16 -19.64 9.11
C ALA A 48 -16.58 -21.05 9.29
N ALA A 49 -16.67 -21.91 8.28
CA ALA A 49 -16.10 -23.26 8.31
C ALA A 49 -14.63 -23.27 7.84
N GLN A 50 -14.24 -22.35 6.96
CA GLN A 50 -12.89 -22.27 6.41
C GLN A 50 -11.89 -21.58 7.35
N VAL A 51 -12.34 -20.62 8.16
CA VAL A 51 -11.45 -19.85 9.04
C VAL A 51 -11.60 -20.28 10.52
N PRO A 52 -10.64 -21.07 11.07
CA PRO A 52 -10.70 -21.48 12.46
C PRO A 52 -10.70 -20.28 13.40
N GLY A 53 -11.70 -20.20 14.27
CA GLY A 53 -11.78 -19.16 15.31
C GLY A 53 -12.66 -17.96 14.95
N PHE A 54 -13.15 -17.85 13.71
CA PHE A 54 -14.17 -16.85 13.38
C PHE A 54 -15.44 -17.06 14.20
N SER A 55 -15.92 -15.98 14.83
CA SER A 55 -17.28 -15.97 15.34
C SER A 55 -18.28 -15.85 14.18
N THR A 56 -19.56 -16.12 14.45
CA THR A 56 -20.61 -15.91 13.45
C THR A 56 -20.70 -14.45 12.98
N ALA A 57 -20.36 -13.49 13.84
CA ALA A 57 -20.36 -12.08 13.49
C ALA A 57 -19.17 -11.73 12.57
N ASP A 58 -17.98 -12.25 12.89
CA ASP A 58 -16.77 -12.01 12.08
C ASP A 58 -16.93 -12.61 10.68
N ALA A 59 -17.45 -13.84 10.58
CA ALA A 59 -17.73 -14.47 9.30
C ALA A 59 -18.76 -13.70 8.48
N ALA A 60 -19.80 -13.17 9.12
CA ALA A 60 -20.81 -12.37 8.44
C ALA A 60 -20.24 -11.06 7.89
N GLN A 61 -19.41 -10.36 8.68
CA GLN A 61 -18.75 -9.12 8.27
C GLN A 61 -17.74 -9.37 7.14
N ALA A 62 -16.88 -10.38 7.26
CA ALA A 62 -15.92 -10.74 6.21
C ALA A 62 -16.63 -11.11 4.90
N SER A 63 -17.68 -11.93 4.98
CA SER A 63 -18.49 -12.30 3.81
C SER A 63 -19.21 -11.11 3.18
N GLU A 64 -19.66 -10.13 3.96
CA GLU A 64 -20.27 -8.92 3.42
C GLU A 64 -19.30 -8.15 2.54
N ILE A 65 -18.08 -7.90 3.05
CA ILE A 65 -17.01 -7.23 2.31
C ILE A 65 -16.62 -8.02 1.06
N GLN A 66 -16.39 -9.33 1.21
CA GLN A 66 -16.02 -10.19 0.09
C GLN A 66 -17.09 -10.22 -1.01
N LEU A 67 -18.37 -10.39 -0.65
CA LEU A 67 -19.45 -10.42 -1.62
C LEU A 67 -19.71 -9.06 -2.28
N GLU A 68 -19.43 -7.93 -1.60
CA GLU A 68 -19.47 -6.61 -2.23
C GLU A 68 -18.44 -6.47 -3.35
N VAL A 69 -17.21 -6.95 -3.12
CA VAL A 69 -16.15 -6.99 -4.14
C VAL A 69 -16.55 -7.88 -5.31
N VAL A 70 -17.06 -9.09 -5.04
CA VAL A 70 -17.58 -10.00 -6.09
C VAL A 70 -18.71 -9.33 -6.87
N GLN A 71 -19.66 -8.69 -6.18
CA GLN A 71 -20.79 -8.00 -6.83
C GLN A 71 -20.34 -6.86 -7.74
N ALA A 72 -19.32 -6.09 -7.36
CA ALA A 72 -18.79 -5.00 -8.17
C ALA A 72 -18.28 -5.52 -9.52
N VAL A 73 -17.37 -6.51 -9.48
CA VAL A 73 -16.73 -7.07 -10.68
C VAL A 73 -17.73 -7.91 -11.50
N VAL A 74 -18.59 -8.73 -10.87
CA VAL A 74 -19.68 -9.46 -11.55
C VAL A 74 -20.63 -8.50 -12.24
N GLY A 75 -20.94 -7.37 -11.60
CA GLY A 75 -21.86 -6.38 -12.13
C GLY A 75 -21.36 -5.76 -13.43
N ASP A 76 -20.07 -5.45 -13.50
CA ASP A 76 -19.40 -4.91 -14.68
C ASP A 76 -19.25 -5.99 -15.76
N TYR A 77 -18.85 -7.21 -15.40
CA TYR A 77 -18.84 -8.37 -16.29
C TYR A 77 -20.20 -8.62 -16.92
N ALA A 78 -21.27 -8.62 -16.13
CA ALA A 78 -22.62 -8.90 -16.60
C ALA A 78 -23.11 -7.86 -17.62
N GLU A 79 -22.67 -6.61 -17.48
CA GLU A 79 -22.94 -5.56 -18.44
C GLU A 79 -22.16 -5.76 -19.74
N ALA A 80 -20.86 -6.08 -19.67
CA ALA A 80 -20.00 -6.34 -20.82
C ALA A 80 -20.45 -7.59 -21.60
N ALA A 81 -20.65 -8.71 -20.90
CA ALA A 81 -21.08 -10.00 -21.46
C ALA A 81 -22.55 -10.01 -21.92
N ARG A 82 -23.35 -9.02 -21.50
CA ARG A 82 -24.82 -8.99 -21.68
C ARG A 82 -25.49 -10.27 -21.17
N SER A 83 -24.97 -10.79 -20.06
CA SER A 83 -25.38 -12.03 -19.43
C SER A 83 -25.47 -11.80 -17.92
N SER A 84 -26.49 -12.35 -17.28
CA SER A 84 -26.59 -12.36 -15.80
C SER A 84 -26.18 -13.70 -15.21
N GLN A 85 -25.62 -14.60 -16.02
CA GLN A 85 -25.15 -15.90 -15.56
C GLN A 85 -23.79 -15.74 -14.89
N ILE A 86 -23.76 -15.98 -13.57
CA ILE A 86 -22.56 -15.84 -12.71
C ILE A 86 -21.83 -17.17 -12.49
N PHE A 87 -22.44 -18.29 -12.90
CA PHE A 87 -21.85 -19.63 -12.82
C PHE A 87 -21.35 -20.15 -14.17
N LYS A 88 -21.33 -19.28 -15.18
CA LYS A 88 -20.75 -19.53 -16.49
C LYS A 88 -20.13 -18.24 -16.97
N ILE A 89 -18.89 -18.06 -16.58
CA ILE A 89 -18.12 -16.85 -16.81
C ILE A 89 -17.17 -17.09 -17.99
N ASP A 90 -17.14 -16.14 -18.91
CA ASP A 90 -16.14 -16.06 -19.98
C ASP A 90 -14.89 -15.38 -19.42
N ALA A 91 -13.74 -16.06 -19.45
CA ALA A 91 -12.51 -15.60 -18.80
C ALA A 91 -11.98 -14.29 -19.39
N GLU A 92 -12.07 -14.11 -20.71
CA GLU A 92 -11.59 -12.89 -21.38
C GLU A 92 -12.41 -11.68 -20.95
N ILE A 93 -13.75 -11.77 -21.00
CA ILE A 93 -14.63 -10.66 -20.60
C ILE A 93 -14.52 -10.39 -19.09
N PHE A 94 -14.32 -11.44 -18.29
CA PHE A 94 -14.09 -11.30 -16.85
C PHE A 94 -12.79 -10.57 -16.56
N GLY A 95 -11.68 -10.96 -17.20
CA GLY A 95 -10.38 -10.31 -17.06
C GLY A 95 -10.43 -8.83 -17.43
N GLU A 96 -11.11 -8.48 -18.52
CA GLU A 96 -11.32 -7.07 -18.90
C GLU A 96 -12.11 -6.28 -17.84
N SER A 97 -13.14 -6.89 -17.27
CA SER A 97 -13.99 -6.27 -16.25
C SER A 97 -13.26 -6.09 -14.93
N LEU A 98 -12.48 -7.10 -14.53
CA LEU A 98 -11.62 -7.04 -13.36
C LEU A 98 -10.54 -5.96 -13.54
N ALA A 99 -9.85 -5.92 -14.67
CA ALA A 99 -8.84 -4.89 -14.96
C ALA A 99 -9.44 -3.48 -14.90
N GLN A 100 -10.64 -3.28 -15.46
CA GLN A 100 -11.32 -1.99 -15.39
C GLN A 100 -11.69 -1.60 -13.96
N PHE A 101 -12.09 -2.56 -13.12
CA PHE A 101 -12.35 -2.33 -11.71
C PHE A 101 -11.07 -1.94 -10.95
N LEU A 102 -9.97 -2.64 -11.19
CA LEU A 102 -8.67 -2.36 -10.55
C LEU A 102 -8.17 -0.93 -10.85
N VAL A 103 -8.33 -0.45 -12.08
CA VAL A 103 -7.94 0.93 -12.46
C VAL A 103 -8.78 2.01 -11.77
N THR A 104 -9.92 1.65 -11.18
CA THR A 104 -10.78 2.59 -10.45
C THR A 104 -10.54 2.61 -8.94
N LEU A 105 -9.64 1.74 -8.44
CA LEU A 105 -9.28 1.72 -7.03
C LEU A 105 -8.52 3.01 -6.67
N PRO A 106 -8.72 3.53 -5.44
CA PRO A 106 -7.81 4.51 -4.87
C PRO A 106 -6.39 3.94 -4.80
N ASP A 107 -5.39 4.82 -4.92
CA ASP A 107 -3.98 4.42 -4.88
C ASP A 107 -3.60 3.75 -3.54
N GLU A 108 -4.32 4.06 -2.46
CA GLU A 108 -4.11 3.43 -1.14
C GLU A 108 -4.70 2.01 -0.99
N VAL A 109 -5.44 1.49 -1.99
CA VAL A 109 -6.09 0.17 -1.90
C VAL A 109 -5.26 -0.88 -2.63
N ALA A 110 -4.66 -1.78 -1.85
CA ALA A 110 -3.95 -2.95 -2.35
C ALA A 110 -4.90 -3.87 -3.16
N PRO A 111 -4.49 -4.34 -4.36
CA PRO A 111 -5.35 -5.12 -5.24
C PRO A 111 -5.44 -6.62 -4.86
N GLU A 112 -4.45 -7.20 -4.18
CA GLU A 112 -4.32 -8.63 -3.82
C GLU A 112 -5.56 -9.19 -3.10
N PRO A 113 -6.19 -8.48 -2.14
CA PRO A 113 -7.40 -8.96 -1.48
C PRO A 113 -8.58 -9.18 -2.45
N ILE A 114 -8.62 -8.48 -3.59
CA ILE A 114 -9.67 -8.64 -4.60
C ILE A 114 -9.49 -9.98 -5.32
N PHE A 115 -8.26 -10.32 -5.72
CA PHE A 115 -7.94 -11.61 -6.34
C PHE A 115 -8.21 -12.77 -5.39
N THR A 116 -7.78 -12.65 -4.13
CA THR A 116 -8.02 -13.66 -3.09
C THR A 116 -9.52 -13.87 -2.85
N THR A 117 -10.29 -12.77 -2.75
CA THR A 117 -11.75 -12.82 -2.60
C THR A 117 -12.43 -13.54 -3.76
N TRP A 118 -11.95 -13.33 -4.98
CA TRP A 118 -12.47 -14.00 -6.16
C TRP A 118 -12.13 -15.49 -6.18
N LEU A 119 -10.92 -15.87 -5.77
CA LEU A 119 -10.54 -17.29 -5.61
C LEU A 119 -11.33 -18.00 -4.51
N ASP A 120 -11.59 -17.33 -3.39
CA ASP A 120 -12.48 -17.83 -2.33
C ASP A 120 -13.89 -18.07 -2.88
N PHE A 121 -14.42 -17.10 -3.65
CA PHE A 121 -15.73 -17.24 -4.28
C PHE A 121 -15.79 -18.38 -5.30
N LEU A 122 -14.77 -18.55 -6.15
CA LEU A 122 -14.69 -19.68 -7.09
C LEU A 122 -14.59 -21.02 -6.35
N SER A 123 -13.81 -21.08 -5.26
CA SER A 123 -13.70 -22.28 -4.43
C SER A 123 -15.04 -22.62 -3.77
N PHE A 124 -15.77 -21.63 -3.28
CA PHE A 124 -17.14 -21.79 -2.80
C PHE A 124 -18.09 -22.33 -3.90
N VAL A 125 -18.00 -21.80 -5.12
CA VAL A 125 -18.81 -22.22 -6.29
C VAL A 125 -18.51 -23.67 -6.66
N GLU A 126 -17.24 -24.08 -6.65
CA GLU A 126 -16.79 -25.45 -6.94
C GLU A 126 -17.25 -26.45 -5.87
N GLU A 127 -16.98 -26.16 -4.59
CA GLU A 127 -17.34 -27.05 -3.47
C GLU A 127 -18.85 -27.31 -3.37
N HIS A 128 -19.66 -26.37 -3.86
CA HIS A 128 -21.12 -26.47 -3.86
C HIS A 128 -21.71 -26.90 -5.21
N GLU A 129 -20.86 -27.30 -6.17
CA GLU A 129 -21.26 -27.77 -7.50
C GLU A 129 -22.17 -26.77 -8.22
N LEU A 130 -21.91 -25.46 -8.06
CA LEU A 130 -22.73 -24.39 -8.64
C LEU A 130 -22.33 -24.04 -10.07
N TRP A 131 -21.11 -24.39 -10.50
CA TRP A 131 -20.60 -24.07 -11.83
C TRP A 131 -21.40 -24.74 -12.96
N GLU A 132 -21.80 -23.94 -13.95
CA GLU A 132 -22.56 -24.34 -15.15
C GLU A 132 -21.74 -24.21 -16.46
N GLY A 133 -20.52 -23.65 -16.40
CA GLY A 133 -19.59 -23.60 -17.52
C GLY A 133 -18.90 -24.94 -17.78
N ASP A 134 -18.00 -24.97 -18.77
CA ASP A 134 -17.05 -26.07 -18.90
C ASP A 134 -15.90 -25.93 -17.88
N GLN A 135 -15.23 -27.05 -17.61
CA GLN A 135 -14.14 -27.11 -16.64
C GLN A 135 -12.91 -26.29 -17.09
N GLU A 136 -12.65 -26.26 -18.40
CA GLU A 136 -11.54 -25.50 -18.99
C GLU A 136 -11.71 -24.00 -18.69
N SER A 137 -12.89 -23.44 -18.91
CA SER A 137 -13.19 -22.04 -18.57
C SER A 137 -13.09 -21.73 -17.07
N PHE A 138 -13.35 -22.72 -16.20
CA PHE A 138 -13.21 -22.55 -14.75
C PHE A 138 -11.73 -22.53 -14.34
N GLU A 139 -10.94 -23.44 -14.90
CA GLU A 139 -9.50 -23.53 -14.69
C GLU A 139 -8.80 -22.27 -15.22
N GLU A 140 -9.14 -21.79 -16.42
CA GLU A 140 -8.59 -20.54 -16.99
C GLU A 140 -8.84 -19.33 -16.07
N LEU A 141 -10.03 -19.22 -15.47
CA LEU A 141 -10.36 -18.14 -14.52
C LEU A 141 -9.52 -18.22 -13.26
N ARG A 142 -9.33 -19.43 -12.72
CA ARG A 142 -8.51 -19.65 -11.54
C ARG A 142 -7.04 -19.35 -11.81
N GLU A 143 -6.50 -19.91 -12.90
CA GLU A 143 -5.11 -19.70 -13.33
C GLU A 143 -4.83 -18.20 -13.51
N MET A 144 -5.71 -17.45 -14.18
CA MET A 144 -5.53 -16.00 -14.34
C MET A 144 -5.44 -15.24 -13.00
N LEU A 145 -6.22 -15.63 -12.00
CA LEU A 145 -6.22 -15.01 -10.67
C LEU A 145 -5.02 -15.46 -9.84
N GLU A 146 -4.65 -16.75 -9.92
CA GLU A 146 -3.50 -17.34 -9.23
C GLU A 146 -2.18 -16.80 -9.78
N ASP A 147 -2.03 -16.71 -11.11
CA ASP A 147 -0.88 -16.10 -11.79
C ASP A 147 -0.69 -14.63 -11.39
N ALA A 148 -1.80 -13.88 -11.22
CA ALA A 148 -1.74 -12.51 -10.74
C ALA A 148 -1.21 -12.43 -9.30
N LEU A 149 -1.69 -13.31 -8.40
CA LEU A 149 -1.20 -13.41 -7.03
C LEU A 149 0.27 -13.85 -6.96
N GLU A 150 0.69 -14.78 -7.80
CA GLU A 150 2.10 -15.17 -7.92
C GLU A 150 2.95 -13.97 -8.37
N GLY A 151 2.48 -13.19 -9.34
CA GLY A 151 3.16 -11.96 -9.78
C GLY A 151 3.31 -10.91 -8.66
N PHE A 152 2.31 -10.74 -7.80
CA PHE A 152 2.45 -9.87 -6.61
C PHE A 152 3.49 -10.42 -5.62
N ALA A 153 3.44 -11.72 -5.33
CA ALA A 153 4.39 -12.36 -4.42
C ALA A 153 5.84 -12.32 -4.95
N GLU A 154 6.04 -12.47 -6.27
CA GLU A 154 7.34 -12.27 -6.91
C GLU A 154 7.84 -10.83 -6.74
N GLY A 155 6.96 -9.84 -6.95
CA GLY A 155 7.26 -8.43 -6.72
C GLY A 155 7.64 -8.13 -5.26
N ASP A 156 6.90 -8.70 -4.31
CA ASP A 156 7.15 -8.60 -2.86
C ASP A 156 8.51 -9.21 -2.48
N ALA A 157 8.84 -10.37 -3.05
CA ALA A 157 10.13 -11.01 -2.83
C ALA A 157 11.29 -10.18 -3.41
N GLU A 158 11.11 -9.61 -4.60
CA GLU A 158 12.11 -8.74 -5.23
C GLU A 158 12.36 -7.48 -4.41
N ILE A 159 11.31 -6.79 -3.93
CA ILE A 159 11.47 -5.59 -3.11
C ILE A 159 12.08 -5.93 -1.75
N CYS A 160 11.73 -7.09 -1.16
CA CYS A 160 12.36 -7.59 0.05
C CYS A 160 13.86 -7.80 -0.14
N GLU A 161 14.27 -8.51 -1.20
CA GLU A 161 15.68 -8.74 -1.51
C GLU A 161 16.43 -7.42 -1.71
N LEU A 162 15.84 -6.51 -2.50
CA LEU A 162 16.42 -5.21 -2.80
C LEU A 162 16.64 -4.39 -1.53
N LEU A 163 15.60 -4.21 -0.72
CA LEU A 163 15.66 -3.39 0.50
C LEU A 163 16.54 -3.99 1.59
N ARG A 164 16.57 -5.31 1.74
CA ARG A 164 17.50 -6.00 2.65
C ARG A 164 18.95 -5.90 2.19
N GLY A 165 19.17 -5.77 0.88
CA GLY A 165 20.49 -5.53 0.29
C GLY A 165 21.03 -4.12 0.53
N THR A 166 20.20 -3.17 0.95
CA THR A 166 20.60 -1.78 1.21
C THR A 166 21.46 -1.64 2.48
N ALA A 167 22.21 -0.55 2.58
CA ALA A 167 22.94 -0.22 3.81
C ALA A 167 22.03 0.30 4.93
N LEU A 168 20.79 0.69 4.62
CA LEU A 168 19.78 1.09 5.61
C LEU A 168 19.34 -0.09 6.48
N PHE A 169 19.06 -1.24 5.87
CA PHE A 169 18.59 -2.44 6.56
C PHE A 169 19.43 -2.83 7.80
N PRO A 170 20.76 -3.01 7.72
CA PRO A 170 21.56 -3.36 8.89
C PRO A 170 21.61 -2.25 9.96
N ARG A 171 21.40 -0.97 9.60
CA ARG A 171 21.36 0.15 10.55
C ARG A 171 20.08 0.11 11.37
N VAL A 172 18.93 -0.04 10.71
CA VAL A 172 17.61 -0.17 11.37
C VAL A 172 17.55 -1.44 12.20
N LYS A 173 18.08 -2.56 11.68
CA LYS A 173 18.22 -3.81 12.45
C LYS A 173 19.03 -3.59 13.74
N SER A 174 20.17 -2.92 13.64
CA SER A 174 21.04 -2.69 14.80
C SER A 174 20.40 -1.74 15.81
N PHE A 175 19.69 -0.72 15.33
CA PHE A 175 18.88 0.16 16.16
C PHE A 175 17.82 -0.61 16.96
N ALA A 176 16.98 -1.41 16.27
CA ALA A 176 15.92 -2.19 16.90
C ALA A 176 16.46 -3.19 17.94
N LEU A 177 17.59 -3.86 17.64
CA LEU A 177 18.26 -4.75 18.60
C LEU A 177 18.79 -4.02 19.84
N ALA A 178 19.22 -2.77 19.68
CA ALA A 178 19.76 -1.98 20.78
C ALA A 178 18.69 -1.42 21.73
N LEU A 179 17.40 -1.52 21.39
CA LEU A 179 16.32 -1.11 22.29
C LEU A 179 16.18 -2.03 23.51
N GLU A 180 16.53 -3.32 23.40
CA GLU A 180 16.38 -4.33 24.47
C GLU A 180 14.98 -4.26 25.15
N ASP A 181 14.91 -3.90 26.45
CA ASP A 181 13.69 -3.77 27.25
C ASP A 181 12.94 -2.42 27.04
N GLY A 182 13.36 -1.64 26.04
CA GLY A 182 12.83 -0.33 25.72
C GLY A 182 13.61 0.83 26.32
N ILE A 183 13.53 1.99 25.65
CA ILE A 183 14.16 3.24 26.09
C ILE A 183 13.10 4.25 26.46
N ASP A 184 13.20 4.78 27.68
CA ASP A 184 12.39 5.90 28.14
C ASP A 184 12.88 7.20 27.50
N VAL A 185 12.04 7.79 26.64
CA VAL A 185 12.37 9.02 25.91
C VAL A 185 12.19 10.28 26.78
N THR A 186 11.61 10.14 27.97
CA THR A 186 11.36 11.23 28.92
C THR A 186 12.36 11.27 30.08
N ASP A 187 13.09 10.18 30.35
CA ASP A 187 14.06 10.10 31.45
C ASP A 187 15.46 10.60 31.07
N PHE A 188 15.77 11.85 31.41
CA PHE A 188 17.10 12.47 31.22
C PHE A 188 18.06 12.27 32.41
N SER A 189 17.83 11.27 33.27
CA SER A 189 18.73 10.95 34.36
C SER A 189 20.03 10.28 33.89
N GLU A 190 21.07 10.30 34.74
CA GLU A 190 22.33 9.60 34.45
C GLU A 190 22.15 8.10 34.19
N ALA A 191 21.12 7.48 34.77
CA ALA A 191 20.82 6.06 34.60
C ALA A 191 20.35 5.72 33.18
N SER A 192 19.75 6.70 32.47
CA SER A 192 19.25 6.54 31.11
C SER A 192 20.29 6.90 30.03
N ASN A 193 21.49 7.37 30.43
CA ASN A 193 22.58 7.66 29.49
C ASN A 193 23.16 6.41 28.83
N GLU A 194 23.28 5.30 29.56
CA GLU A 194 23.85 4.05 29.03
C GLU A 194 22.97 3.43 27.92
N PRO A 195 21.64 3.26 28.10
CA PRO A 195 20.75 2.81 27.03
C PRO A 195 20.78 3.71 25.78
N ARG A 196 20.78 5.04 25.97
CA ARG A 196 20.84 6.02 24.86
C ARG A 196 22.16 5.96 24.10
N ALA A 197 23.28 5.87 24.82
CA ALA A 197 24.60 5.71 24.22
C ALA A 197 24.74 4.40 23.46
N ARG A 198 24.16 3.30 23.96
CA ARG A 198 24.11 2.01 23.27
C ARG A 198 23.40 2.11 21.92
N VAL A 199 22.26 2.79 21.87
CA VAL A 199 21.50 2.99 20.63
C VAL A 199 22.27 3.83 19.62
N LEU A 200 22.85 4.95 20.04
CA LEU A 200 23.70 5.77 19.17
C LEU A 200 24.89 4.97 18.61
N ALA A 201 25.55 4.18 19.47
CA ALA A 201 26.66 3.34 19.06
C ALA A 201 26.23 2.23 18.09
N ALA A 202 25.06 1.61 18.29
CA ALA A 202 24.53 0.57 17.42
C ALA A 202 24.22 1.08 16.00
N MET A 203 23.90 2.35 15.88
CA MET A 203 23.71 3.03 14.60
C MET A 203 25.01 3.50 13.96
N GLY A 204 26.16 3.33 14.64
CA GLY A 204 27.46 3.83 14.19
C GLY A 204 27.60 5.35 14.27
N VAL A 205 26.79 6.00 15.12
CA VAL A 205 26.81 7.44 15.35
C VAL A 205 27.73 7.73 16.55
N GLU A 206 28.92 8.26 16.29
CA GLU A 206 29.83 8.68 17.36
C GLU A 206 29.38 10.01 17.97
N SER A 207 28.74 9.97 19.14
CA SER A 207 28.54 11.17 19.97
C SER A 207 29.85 11.49 20.71
N SER A 208 30.48 12.61 20.36
CA SER A 208 31.65 13.13 21.08
C SER A 208 31.29 14.16 22.15
N ASP A 209 30.03 14.60 22.18
CA ASP A 209 29.49 15.56 23.14
C ASP A 209 28.03 15.18 23.50
N PRO A 210 27.73 14.80 24.76
CA PRO A 210 26.38 14.45 25.20
C PRO A 210 25.42 15.65 25.26
N ASP A 211 25.93 16.89 25.22
CA ASP A 211 25.12 18.12 25.20
C ASP A 211 24.84 18.63 23.76
N ALA A 212 25.44 18.01 22.74
CA ALA A 212 25.19 18.37 21.35
C ALA A 212 23.88 17.76 20.82
N PRO A 213 23.19 18.43 19.87
CA PRO A 213 22.05 17.83 19.18
C PRO A 213 22.42 16.49 18.54
N ALA A 214 21.48 15.55 18.52
CA ALA A 214 21.68 14.28 17.83
C ALA A 214 22.05 14.54 16.36
N PRO A 215 23.04 13.80 15.80
CA PRO A 215 23.37 13.92 14.38
C PRO A 215 22.16 13.64 13.49
N LEU A 216 22.05 14.33 12.35
CA LEU A 216 20.91 14.14 11.43
C LEU A 216 20.73 12.70 10.98
N GLU A 217 21.83 11.95 10.84
CA GLU A 217 21.81 10.51 10.55
C GLU A 217 20.99 9.72 11.57
N PHE A 218 20.96 10.17 12.83
CA PHE A 218 20.10 9.58 13.85
C PHE A 218 18.62 9.73 13.51
N ASN A 219 18.18 10.92 13.12
CA ASN A 219 16.78 11.17 12.78
C ASN A 219 16.31 10.33 11.59
N TYR A 220 17.19 10.09 10.61
CA TYR A 220 16.86 9.27 9.43
C TYR A 220 16.60 7.80 9.80
N ILE A 221 17.48 7.21 10.60
CA ILE A 221 17.36 5.82 11.05
C ILE A 221 16.22 5.69 12.07
N TRP A 222 16.05 6.70 12.94
CA TRP A 222 14.95 6.77 13.89
C TRP A 222 13.60 6.75 13.16
N ASN A 223 13.41 7.62 12.16
CA ASN A 223 12.15 7.69 11.43
C ASN A 223 11.88 6.39 10.66
N ALA A 224 12.90 5.84 9.98
CA ALA A 224 12.81 4.53 9.35
C ALA A 224 12.39 3.41 10.32
N ALA A 225 12.94 3.40 11.54
CA ALA A 225 12.63 2.39 12.53
C ALA A 225 11.22 2.56 13.13
N MET A 226 10.81 3.80 13.43
CA MET A 226 9.47 4.13 13.94
C MET A 226 8.36 3.79 12.95
N MET A 227 8.63 3.87 11.65
CA MET A 227 7.68 3.48 10.62
C MET A 227 7.62 1.97 10.38
N SER A 228 8.54 1.16 10.93
CA SER A 228 8.67 -0.25 10.54
C SER A 228 8.68 -1.23 11.72
N VAL A 229 9.65 -1.14 12.62
CA VAL A 229 9.97 -2.21 13.60
C VAL A 229 9.93 -1.73 15.04
N VAL A 230 9.45 -0.51 15.28
CA VAL A 230 9.48 0.15 16.59
C VAL A 230 8.15 0.81 16.86
N VAL A 231 7.68 0.67 18.11
CA VAL A 231 6.40 1.22 18.57
C VAL A 231 6.57 1.96 19.90
N SER A 232 5.66 2.88 20.15
CA SER A 232 5.57 3.61 21.41
C SER A 232 4.73 2.84 22.43
N ASP A 233 5.32 2.50 23.57
CA ASP A 233 4.64 1.94 24.75
C ASP A 233 4.69 2.96 25.90
N GLY A 234 3.69 3.86 25.92
CA GLY A 234 3.67 4.99 26.84
C GLY A 234 4.85 5.94 26.61
N ASP A 235 5.67 6.13 27.63
CA ASP A 235 6.88 6.98 27.57
C ASP A 235 8.11 6.22 27.04
N LYS A 236 7.94 4.95 26.66
CA LYS A 236 9.01 4.11 26.14
C LYS A 236 8.87 3.88 24.65
N ILE A 237 10.02 3.72 24.02
CA ILE A 237 10.15 3.22 22.67
C ILE A 237 10.69 1.79 22.74
N VAL A 238 9.92 0.85 22.20
CA VAL A 238 10.19 -0.59 22.26
C VAL A 238 10.19 -1.18 20.85
N ARG A 239 10.87 -2.31 20.70
CA ARG A 239 10.83 -3.08 19.46
C ARG A 239 9.48 -3.79 19.34
N ASP A 240 8.86 -3.70 18.17
CA ASP A 240 7.73 -4.56 17.81
C ASP A 240 8.28 -5.94 17.40
N GLU A 241 8.02 -6.96 18.20
CA GLU A 241 8.57 -8.31 17.95
C GLU A 241 7.98 -8.98 16.70
N GLU A 242 6.71 -8.70 16.37
CA GLU A 242 6.04 -9.29 15.20
C GLU A 242 6.55 -8.62 13.93
N ALA A 243 6.55 -7.28 13.91
CA ALA A 243 7.08 -6.55 12.77
C ALA A 243 8.59 -6.79 12.59
N PHE A 244 9.35 -6.90 13.68
CA PHE A 244 10.78 -7.22 13.58
C PHE A 244 11.05 -8.64 13.08
N ALA A 245 10.18 -9.62 13.37
CA ALA A 245 10.31 -10.96 12.81
C ALA A 245 10.11 -10.96 11.29
N ALA A 246 9.01 -10.37 10.81
CA ALA A 246 8.72 -10.23 9.38
C ALA A 246 9.82 -9.43 8.65
N PHE A 247 10.29 -8.32 9.24
CA PHE A 247 11.43 -7.55 8.76
C PHE A 247 12.70 -8.40 8.54
N LEU A 248 12.95 -9.39 9.40
CA LEU A 248 14.11 -10.27 9.27
C LEU A 248 13.91 -11.38 8.24
N GLU A 249 12.71 -11.93 8.15
CA GLU A 249 12.34 -13.01 7.23
C GLU A 249 12.44 -12.50 5.78
N GLY A 250 11.69 -11.46 5.43
CA GLY A 250 11.76 -10.86 4.10
C GLY A 250 11.29 -11.79 3.00
N GLU A 251 10.19 -12.52 3.22
CA GLU A 251 9.72 -13.60 2.35
C GLU A 251 8.28 -13.41 1.85
N ASP A 252 7.51 -12.47 2.43
CA ASP A 252 6.08 -12.29 2.14
C ASP A 252 5.67 -10.81 2.01
N ALA A 253 4.40 -10.59 1.68
CA ALA A 253 3.80 -9.27 1.53
C ALA A 253 3.90 -8.41 2.79
N ALA A 254 3.76 -9.01 3.98
CA ALA A 254 3.91 -8.29 5.25
C ALA A 254 5.35 -7.80 5.43
N SER A 255 6.33 -8.64 5.11
CA SER A 255 7.75 -8.28 5.12
C SER A 255 8.06 -7.18 4.11
N ALA A 256 7.48 -7.27 2.90
CA ALA A 256 7.64 -6.27 1.84
C ALA A 256 7.11 -4.91 2.29
N GLN A 257 5.93 -4.87 2.90
CA GLN A 257 5.35 -3.64 3.46
C GLN A 257 6.24 -3.03 4.56
N ILE A 258 6.71 -3.83 5.52
CA ILE A 258 7.56 -3.34 6.62
C ILE A 258 8.89 -2.78 6.10
N LEU A 259 9.50 -3.45 5.11
CA LEU A 259 10.73 -2.98 4.48
C LEU A 259 10.47 -1.72 3.64
N PHE A 260 9.34 -1.65 2.94
CA PHE A 260 8.90 -0.48 2.21
C PHE A 260 8.74 0.73 3.14
N GLU A 261 8.02 0.57 4.25
CA GLU A 261 7.82 1.60 5.27
C GLU A 261 9.14 2.04 5.92
N MET A 262 10.08 1.11 6.16
CA MET A 262 11.44 1.46 6.60
C MET A 262 12.09 2.44 5.60
N ALA A 263 12.04 2.13 4.31
CA ALA A 263 12.67 2.95 3.29
C ALA A 263 11.95 4.30 3.11
N VAL A 264 10.62 4.32 3.18
CA VAL A 264 9.80 5.53 3.16
C VAL A 264 10.15 6.43 4.36
N GLY A 265 10.21 5.88 5.58
CA GLY A 265 10.57 6.63 6.78
C GLY A 265 11.96 7.24 6.72
N ALA A 266 12.92 6.54 6.10
CA ALA A 266 14.23 7.12 5.82
C ALA A 266 14.11 8.33 4.86
N VAL A 267 13.37 8.22 3.75
CA VAL A 267 13.16 9.32 2.79
C VAL A 267 12.46 10.51 3.45
N GLN A 268 11.39 10.28 4.21
CA GLN A 268 10.68 11.31 4.97
C GLN A 268 11.63 12.04 5.93
N GLY A 269 12.44 11.29 6.69
CA GLY A 269 13.43 11.86 7.59
C GLY A 269 14.45 12.75 6.89
N HIS A 270 14.78 12.51 5.61
CA HIS A 270 15.65 13.40 4.83
C HIS A 270 14.93 14.63 4.29
N LEU A 271 13.64 14.49 3.95
CA LEU A 271 12.79 15.55 3.41
C LEU A 271 12.38 16.57 4.47
N ASN A 272 12.08 16.12 5.69
CA ASN A 272 11.82 16.98 6.84
C ASN A 272 12.56 16.47 8.10
N PRO A 273 13.86 16.76 8.25
CA PRO A 273 14.67 16.22 9.34
C PRO A 273 14.33 16.75 10.74
N THR A 274 13.70 17.91 10.82
CA THR A 274 13.30 18.56 12.08
C THR A 274 11.87 18.22 12.47
N MET A 275 11.04 17.76 11.52
CA MET A 275 9.60 17.59 11.68
C MET A 275 8.90 18.90 12.10
N ASP A 276 9.50 20.04 11.75
CA ASP A 276 8.97 21.38 11.98
C ASP A 276 8.37 21.94 10.67
N ASP A 277 7.51 22.96 10.79
CA ASP A 277 6.75 23.60 9.71
C ASP A 277 7.31 24.99 9.34
N THR A 278 8.62 25.20 9.42
CA THR A 278 9.20 26.51 9.14
C THR A 278 9.39 26.75 7.64
N LEU A 279 9.39 28.04 7.23
CA LEU A 279 9.72 28.45 5.85
C LEU A 279 11.07 27.91 5.35
N ARG A 280 12.01 27.60 6.26
CA ARG A 280 13.30 26.99 5.88
C ARG A 280 13.13 25.51 5.57
N ASP A 281 12.35 24.80 6.37
CA ASP A 281 12.13 23.36 6.23
C ASP A 281 11.31 23.05 4.98
N GLU A 282 10.27 23.85 4.72
CA GLU A 282 9.51 23.81 3.46
C GLU A 282 10.43 24.08 2.25
N ALA A 283 11.33 25.05 2.35
CA ALA A 283 12.32 25.33 1.29
C ALA A 283 13.30 24.17 1.08
N HIS A 284 13.79 23.53 2.16
CA HIS A 284 14.64 22.34 2.07
C HIS A 284 13.89 21.19 1.41
N TYR A 285 12.66 20.91 1.84
CA TYR A 285 11.76 19.92 1.25
C TYR A 285 11.60 20.15 -0.27
N LEU A 286 11.24 21.36 -0.68
CA LEU A 286 11.02 21.68 -2.09
C LEU A 286 12.30 21.50 -2.95
N VAL A 287 13.47 21.84 -2.41
CA VAL A 287 14.76 21.62 -3.10
C VAL A 287 15.10 20.14 -3.19
N LEU A 288 15.00 19.40 -2.08
CA LEU A 288 15.32 17.97 -2.07
C LEU A 288 14.33 17.18 -2.93
N ARG A 289 13.03 17.46 -2.84
CA ARG A 289 12.00 16.90 -3.72
C ARG A 289 12.36 17.09 -5.19
N ASN A 290 12.80 18.27 -5.58
CA ASN A 290 13.20 18.52 -6.97
C ASN A 290 14.38 17.63 -7.41
N LEU A 291 15.39 17.47 -6.55
CA LEU A 291 16.53 16.59 -6.80
C LEU A 291 16.13 15.12 -6.89
N LEU A 292 15.25 14.66 -5.99
CA LEU A 292 14.70 13.30 -6.00
C LEU A 292 13.88 13.04 -7.26
N VAL A 293 12.97 13.94 -7.63
CA VAL A 293 12.18 13.80 -8.88
C VAL A 293 13.09 13.76 -10.10
N THR A 294 14.17 14.55 -10.14
CA THR A 294 15.16 14.47 -11.21
C THR A 294 15.90 13.13 -11.21
N ALA A 295 16.30 12.61 -10.05
CA ALA A 295 16.92 11.29 -9.94
C ALA A 295 15.96 10.16 -10.37
N SER A 296 14.67 10.25 -10.03
CA SER A 296 13.65 9.26 -10.38
C SER A 296 13.27 9.26 -11.85
N THR A 297 13.23 10.45 -12.49
CA THR A 297 12.70 10.59 -13.85
C THR A 297 13.76 10.81 -14.92
N GLY A 298 15.00 11.13 -14.53
CA GLY A 298 16.07 11.59 -15.41
C GLY A 298 15.80 12.95 -16.06
N ARG A 299 14.73 13.67 -15.66
CA ARG A 299 14.36 14.98 -16.21
C ARG A 299 14.86 16.08 -15.29
N GLU A 300 15.62 17.02 -15.85
CA GLU A 300 16.05 18.21 -15.12
C GLU A 300 14.84 19.05 -14.68
N GLY A 301 14.78 19.38 -13.39
CA GLY A 301 13.78 20.31 -12.85
C GLY A 301 14.04 21.77 -13.23
N ASP A 302 13.02 22.63 -13.11
CA ASP A 302 13.17 24.08 -13.29
C ASP A 302 13.86 24.72 -12.07
N VAL A 303 15.18 24.55 -11.99
CA VAL A 303 16.01 25.05 -10.89
C VAL A 303 15.90 26.58 -10.73
N GLU A 304 15.86 27.32 -11.83
CA GLU A 304 15.74 28.79 -11.79
C GLU A 304 14.35 29.25 -11.35
N GLY A 305 13.30 28.55 -11.79
CA GLY A 305 11.94 28.77 -11.30
C GLY A 305 11.82 28.49 -9.80
N LEU A 306 12.36 27.37 -9.34
CA LEU A 306 12.37 26.98 -7.94
C LEU A 306 13.14 28.00 -7.07
N ARG A 307 14.34 28.39 -7.51
CA ARG A 307 15.16 29.40 -6.83
C ARG A 307 14.47 30.76 -6.74
N ARG A 308 13.71 31.15 -7.77
CA ARG A 308 12.90 32.37 -7.74
C ARG A 308 11.73 32.29 -6.76
N ASN A 309 11.08 31.13 -6.67
CA ASN A 309 9.90 30.93 -5.81
C ASN A 309 10.28 30.89 -4.33
N ILE A 310 11.30 30.10 -3.96
CA ILE A 310 11.82 29.99 -2.59
C ILE A 310 12.52 31.29 -2.15
N GLY A 311 13.08 32.03 -3.11
CA GLY A 311 13.90 33.19 -2.87
C GLY A 311 15.40 32.82 -2.89
N PRO A 312 16.23 33.54 -3.67
CA PRO A 312 17.64 33.20 -3.89
C PRO A 312 18.45 32.93 -2.62
N LYS A 313 18.24 33.74 -1.57
CA LYS A 313 19.00 33.64 -0.33
C LYS A 313 18.71 32.35 0.44
N ILE A 314 17.44 31.93 0.51
CA ILE A 314 17.04 30.71 1.23
C ILE A 314 17.44 29.49 0.42
N TYR A 315 17.19 29.52 -0.90
CA TYR A 315 17.61 28.47 -1.82
C TYR A 315 19.12 28.18 -1.73
N ASP A 316 19.96 29.23 -1.82
CA ASP A 316 21.41 29.08 -1.76
C ASP A 316 21.91 28.58 -0.38
N GLN A 317 21.09 28.72 0.68
CA GLN A 317 21.38 28.19 2.03
C GLN A 317 21.02 26.72 2.18
N VAL A 318 19.87 26.29 1.65
CA VAL A 318 19.38 24.90 1.82
C VAL A 318 19.92 23.95 0.76
N LEU A 319 20.36 24.44 -0.41
CA LEU A 319 20.87 23.58 -1.48
C LEU A 319 22.03 22.65 -1.04
N PRO A 320 23.06 23.12 -0.29
CA PRO A 320 24.11 22.23 0.20
C PRO A 320 23.57 21.15 1.17
N GLU A 321 22.55 21.49 1.98
CA GLU A 321 21.91 20.56 2.91
C GLU A 321 21.13 19.47 2.14
N ALA A 322 20.35 19.87 1.13
CA ALA A 322 19.66 18.94 0.22
C ALA A 322 20.63 18.06 -0.57
N GLN A 323 21.77 18.59 -1.02
CA GLN A 323 22.82 17.80 -1.69
C GLN A 323 23.47 16.78 -0.74
N ALA A 324 23.68 17.15 0.53
CA ALA A 324 24.15 16.22 1.54
C ALA A 324 23.11 15.14 1.83
N ALA A 325 21.82 15.47 1.82
CA ALA A 325 20.73 14.50 1.93
C ALA A 325 20.70 13.50 0.77
N MET A 326 20.90 13.96 -0.48
CA MET A 326 21.06 13.06 -1.64
C MET A 326 22.24 12.09 -1.45
N ALA A 327 23.38 12.59 -1.00
CA ALA A 327 24.55 11.75 -0.73
C ALA A 327 24.30 10.74 0.40
N SER A 328 23.55 11.15 1.43
CA SER A 328 23.14 10.28 2.54
C SER A 328 22.21 9.17 2.07
N LEU A 329 21.16 9.49 1.30
CA LEU A 329 20.25 8.50 0.71
C LEU A 329 21.00 7.52 -0.21
N ALA A 330 21.98 7.99 -0.98
CA ALA A 330 22.86 7.11 -1.76
C ALA A 330 23.73 6.21 -0.87
N SER A 331 24.25 6.73 0.25
CA SER A 331 25.01 5.93 1.21
C SER A 331 24.18 4.87 1.91
N PHE A 332 22.87 5.11 2.06
CA PHE A 332 21.91 4.12 2.53
C PHE A 332 21.54 3.10 1.48
N GLY A 333 21.92 3.30 0.21
CA GLY A 333 21.58 2.40 -0.90
C GLY A 333 20.18 2.62 -1.47
N LEU A 334 19.54 3.76 -1.18
CA LEU A 334 18.24 4.12 -1.76
C LEU A 334 18.37 4.91 -3.08
N LEU A 335 19.55 5.46 -3.34
CA LEU A 335 19.92 6.10 -4.60
C LEU A 335 21.25 5.53 -5.10
N GLU A 336 21.47 5.58 -6.40
CA GLU A 336 22.77 5.32 -7.01
C GLU A 336 23.43 6.64 -7.42
N LEU A 337 24.76 6.71 -7.33
CA LEU A 337 25.54 7.84 -7.82
C LEU A 337 26.49 7.37 -8.92
N ASN A 338 26.16 7.70 -10.16
CA ASN A 338 26.91 7.30 -11.35
C ASN A 338 27.44 8.55 -12.06
N ASP A 339 28.76 8.69 -12.20
CA ASP A 339 29.42 9.83 -12.86
C ASP A 339 28.95 11.23 -12.38
N GLY A 340 28.60 11.33 -11.08
CA GLY A 340 28.11 12.57 -10.48
C GLY A 340 26.62 12.85 -10.67
N VAL A 341 25.87 11.91 -11.26
CA VAL A 341 24.41 11.97 -11.44
C VAL A 341 23.76 10.94 -10.52
N TYR A 342 22.74 11.39 -9.79
CA TYR A 342 21.93 10.48 -8.98
C TYR A 342 20.83 9.82 -9.83
N SER A 343 20.61 8.54 -9.60
CA SER A 343 19.51 7.75 -10.17
C SER A 343 18.91 6.83 -9.11
N ILE A 344 17.78 6.21 -9.42
CA ILE A 344 17.15 5.20 -8.57
C ILE A 344 16.94 3.90 -9.33
N ASP A 345 16.96 2.77 -8.63
CA ASP A 345 16.33 1.55 -9.13
C ASP A 345 14.83 1.82 -9.32
N GLU A 346 14.27 1.47 -10.48
CA GLU A 346 12.87 1.76 -10.81
C GLU A 346 11.89 1.12 -9.82
N ARG A 347 12.27 0.01 -9.20
CA ARG A 347 11.49 -0.69 -8.16
C ARG A 347 11.43 0.10 -6.85
N LEU A 348 12.35 1.05 -6.63
CA LEU A 348 12.33 1.98 -5.49
C LEU A 348 11.61 3.29 -5.81
N ALA A 349 11.13 3.51 -7.05
CA ALA A 349 10.37 4.72 -7.38
C ALA A 349 9.13 4.91 -6.49
N PRO A 350 8.35 3.85 -6.15
CA PRO A 350 7.22 3.99 -5.22
C PRO A 350 7.64 4.46 -3.82
N VAL A 351 8.81 4.02 -3.32
CA VAL A 351 9.36 4.47 -2.02
C VAL A 351 9.60 5.97 -2.01
N ILE A 352 10.27 6.48 -3.06
CA ILE A 352 10.58 7.92 -3.18
C ILE A 352 9.29 8.73 -3.33
N SER A 353 8.33 8.23 -4.13
CA SER A 353 7.05 8.89 -4.34
C SER A 353 6.25 8.98 -3.04
N ALA A 354 6.10 7.87 -2.32
CA ALA A 354 5.38 7.83 -1.04
C ALA A 354 6.03 8.76 -0.01
N GLY A 355 7.36 8.74 0.12
CA GLY A 355 8.08 9.64 1.02
C GLY A 355 7.86 11.13 0.70
N ILE A 356 7.78 11.50 -0.59
CA ILE A 356 7.44 12.87 -1.01
C ILE A 356 6.00 13.21 -0.65
N SER A 357 5.04 12.35 -1.00
CA SER A 357 3.61 12.60 -0.79
C SER A 357 3.25 12.78 0.68
N GLU A 358 3.82 11.97 1.57
CA GLU A 358 3.58 12.06 3.02
C GLU A 358 4.09 13.39 3.60
N VAL A 359 5.27 13.86 3.18
CA VAL A 359 5.80 15.15 3.62
C VAL A 359 5.07 16.32 2.96
N GLU A 360 4.59 16.16 1.71
CA GLU A 360 3.72 17.14 1.05
C GLU A 360 2.43 17.34 1.86
N ALA A 361 1.77 16.25 2.26
CA ALA A 361 0.56 16.28 3.08
C ALA A 361 0.80 16.96 4.44
N PHE A 362 1.94 16.69 5.10
CA PHE A 362 2.31 17.37 6.34
C PHE A 362 2.37 18.90 6.21
N PHE A 363 2.98 19.41 5.13
CA PHE A 363 3.05 20.85 4.90
C PHE A 363 1.70 21.44 4.48
N GLU A 364 0.89 20.71 3.70
CA GLU A 364 -0.46 21.15 3.31
C GLU A 364 -1.42 21.23 4.52
N ASP A 365 -1.31 20.31 5.47
CA ASP A 365 -2.14 20.30 6.69
C ASP A 365 -1.76 21.41 7.69
N ALA A 366 -0.56 21.99 7.57
CA ALA A 366 -0.07 23.06 8.42
C ALA A 366 -0.53 24.47 7.97
N GLU A 367 -0.98 24.63 6.73
CA GLU A 367 -1.52 25.88 6.14
C GLU A 367 -2.99 26.15 6.51
#